data_AF-A0A0C9US78-F1
#
_entry.id   AF-A0A0C9US78-F1
#
_cell.length_a   1.000
_cell.length_b   1.000
_cell.length_c   1.000
_cell.angle_alpha   90.00
_cell.angle_beta   90.00
_cell.angle_gamma   90.00
#
_symmetry.space_group_name_H-M   'P 1'
#
loop_
_entity.id
_entity.type
_entity.pdbx_description
1 polymer ?
#
loop_
_entity_poly.entity_id
_entity_poly.type
_entity_poly.pdbx_seq_one_letter_code
_entity_poly.pdbx_strand_id
1 'polypeptide(L)'
;MSLAAMWRETKLQSTNAIVPPSLVDYELTALKIANNAHEVEKFRKVLKGALNGNCDMIEKLSEVHQAAPSLWEAVLFVLIHHLQSVTDSDLVSDSSRFIDRELVISNLSQFIKFIIRYPPGMDLTRMMKAALPKIIQAFTLIFKYESEHASDHPSRHSRSSSEVIELLTQSFVLIPSVNGPNMRDIDIQLAATPGSIELAIKFWMDDGPWGTDPNCKPLKILGYLIALRHVKTVDVQEFLDRVLDGIGDNLTRFGEVTARRLASVFEMLQIDQGPVRLIIDDILQFMSIRDHPVHLALLEAGVIQGLSAFFTKCMTRMPKTADDIDFECGMAAFKTVMFHIEDTTSIPWIIEAVQGGIIHGILHLITYTPFLRRLTPFWRSGVVRLIDIIIPRYLAYRSVLIPVFEAVRKLDHQRLERMKETVFEEAWTRLTCITLGRMEILLSCPPLPPSEKKCTNDMVGPQLLLIIDV
;
A
#
# COMPACT_ATOMS: atom_id res chain seq x y z
N MET A 1 -12.52 21.83 6.78
CA MET A 1 -12.76 21.80 8.24
C MET A 1 -11.43 21.99 8.95
N SER A 2 -11.35 22.78 10.01
CA SER A 2 -10.08 22.95 10.77
C SER A 2 -9.76 21.68 11.56
N LEU A 3 -8.49 21.27 11.63
CA LEU A 3 -7.97 20.20 12.53
C LEU A 3 -8.48 20.34 13.97
N ALA A 4 -8.72 21.58 14.43
CA ALA A 4 -9.29 21.87 15.74
C ALA A 4 -10.79 21.51 15.88
N ALA A 5 -11.54 21.46 14.77
CA ALA A 5 -12.94 21.05 14.74
C ALA A 5 -13.08 19.52 14.76
N MET A 6 -12.23 18.80 14.02
CA MET A 6 -12.15 17.33 14.09
C MET A 6 -11.80 16.84 15.50
N TRP A 7 -10.87 17.52 16.17
CA TRP A 7 -10.49 17.21 17.56
C TRP A 7 -11.60 17.43 18.60
N ARG A 8 -12.53 18.37 18.37
CA ARG A 8 -13.65 18.62 19.29
C ARG A 8 -14.72 17.55 19.20
N GLU A 9 -14.95 16.98 18.01
CA GLU A 9 -15.85 15.83 17.85
C GLU A 9 -15.30 14.55 18.50
N THR A 10 -13.98 14.33 18.45
CA THR A 10 -13.33 13.18 19.12
C THR A 10 -13.48 13.23 20.64
N LYS A 11 -13.49 14.44 21.23
CA LYS A 11 -13.64 14.63 22.68
C LYS A 11 -15.06 14.34 23.19
N LEU A 12 -16.06 14.43 22.30
CA LEU A 12 -17.47 14.16 22.62
C LEU A 12 -17.86 12.68 22.46
N GLN A 13 -17.08 11.88 21.72
CA GLN A 13 -17.29 10.43 21.60
C GLN A 13 -16.53 9.59 22.65
N SER A 14 -15.72 10.20 23.52
CA SER A 14 -14.84 9.49 24.47
C SER A 14 -15.46 9.14 25.83
N THR A 15 -16.78 8.98 25.95
CA THR A 15 -17.43 8.59 27.23
C THR A 15 -17.24 7.13 27.64
N ASN A 16 -16.48 6.34 26.87
CA ASN A 16 -15.94 5.04 27.30
C ASN A 16 -14.57 5.23 27.98
N ALA A 17 -14.50 6.04 29.04
CA ALA A 17 -13.32 6.05 29.87
C ALA A 17 -13.14 4.63 30.44
N ILE A 18 -11.99 4.00 30.15
CA ILE A 18 -11.55 2.85 30.94
C ILE A 18 -11.40 3.40 32.35
N VAL A 19 -12.39 3.16 33.20
CA VAL A 19 -12.24 3.39 34.64
C VAL A 19 -11.12 2.43 35.04
N PRO A 20 -9.95 2.94 35.46
CA PRO A 20 -8.90 2.07 35.93
C PRO A 20 -9.50 1.25 37.07
N PRO A 21 -9.44 -0.09 37.03
CA PRO A 21 -9.62 -0.84 38.25
C PRO A 21 -8.66 -0.22 39.26
N SER A 22 -9.13 0.02 40.47
CA SER A 22 -8.26 0.63 41.47
C SER A 22 -7.02 -0.26 41.58
N LEU A 23 -5.83 0.32 41.82
CA LEU A 23 -4.62 -0.50 42.02
C LEU A 23 -4.88 -1.61 43.07
N VAL A 24 -5.80 -1.34 44.00
CA VAL A 24 -6.33 -2.24 45.02
C VAL A 24 -7.04 -3.48 44.45
N ASP A 25 -7.78 -3.36 43.34
CA ASP A 25 -8.44 -4.51 42.69
C ASP A 25 -7.43 -5.46 42.01
N TYR A 26 -6.35 -4.89 41.48
CA TYR A 26 -5.22 -5.67 40.97
C TYR A 26 -4.39 -6.30 42.09
N GLU A 27 -4.24 -5.61 43.23
CA GLU A 27 -3.61 -6.17 44.43
C GLU A 27 -4.35 -7.40 44.94
N LEU A 28 -5.69 -7.36 44.98
CA LEU A 28 -6.53 -8.49 45.37
C LEU A 28 -6.41 -9.68 44.40
N THR A 29 -6.17 -9.40 43.12
CA THR A 29 -5.97 -10.44 42.09
C THR A 29 -4.55 -11.03 42.16
N ALA A 30 -3.52 -10.20 42.37
CA ALA A 30 -2.15 -10.64 42.57
C ALA A 30 -1.99 -11.50 43.84
N LEU A 31 -2.65 -11.10 44.93
CA LEU A 31 -2.66 -11.83 46.21
C LEU A 31 -3.34 -13.21 46.12
N LYS A 32 -4.29 -13.40 45.21
CA LYS A 32 -4.97 -14.69 45.01
C LYS A 32 -4.12 -15.71 44.22
N ILE A 33 -3.07 -15.25 43.54
CA ILE A 33 -2.40 -16.02 42.48
C ILE A 33 -0.94 -16.32 42.85
N ALA A 34 -0.28 -15.42 43.56
CA ALA A 34 1.03 -15.69 44.11
C ALA A 34 0.92 -16.51 45.41
N ASN A 35 1.54 -17.69 45.44
CA ASN A 35 1.63 -18.53 46.62
C ASN A 35 2.60 -17.98 47.70
N ASN A 36 3.29 -16.86 47.41
CA ASN A 36 4.29 -16.25 48.27
C ASN A 36 4.16 -14.72 48.31
N ALA A 37 4.04 -14.14 49.51
CA ALA A 37 3.97 -12.70 49.73
C ALA A 37 5.18 -11.93 49.16
N HIS A 38 6.34 -12.57 49.06
CA HIS A 38 7.54 -11.97 48.48
C HIS A 38 7.40 -11.69 46.97
N GLU A 39 6.73 -12.58 46.22
CA GLU A 39 6.52 -12.41 44.78
C GLU A 39 5.49 -11.31 44.49
N VAL A 40 4.45 -11.21 45.33
CA VAL A 40 3.46 -10.12 45.25
C VAL A 40 4.14 -8.76 45.42
N GLU A 41 5.02 -8.62 46.42
CA GLU A 41 5.73 -7.35 46.65
C GLU A 41 6.69 -7.03 45.51
N LYS A 42 7.35 -8.05 44.93
CA LYS A 42 8.18 -7.89 43.74
C LYS A 42 7.35 -7.36 42.56
N PHE A 43 6.20 -7.97 42.26
CA PHE A 43 5.33 -7.52 41.16
C PHE A 43 4.74 -6.13 41.42
N ARG A 44 4.34 -5.83 42.66
CA ARG A 44 3.88 -4.49 43.06
C ARG A 44 4.95 -3.44 42.81
N LYS A 45 6.20 -3.72 43.20
CA LYS A 45 7.33 -2.80 42.97
C LYS A 45 7.55 -2.55 41.49
N VAL A 46 7.47 -3.59 40.65
CA VAL A 46 7.61 -3.46 39.20
C VAL A 46 6.45 -2.66 38.61
N LEU A 47 5.18 -3.01 38.89
CA LEU A 47 4.01 -2.31 38.35
C LEU A 47 3.98 -0.83 38.77
N LYS A 48 4.24 -0.52 40.05
CA LYS A 48 4.28 0.86 40.54
C LYS A 48 5.46 1.65 39.98
N GLY A 49 6.64 1.02 39.90
CA GLY A 49 7.81 1.63 39.29
C GLY A 49 7.58 1.93 37.81
N ALA A 50 7.02 0.96 37.08
CA ALA A 50 6.65 1.11 35.68
C ALA A 50 5.62 2.22 35.52
N LEU A 51 4.53 2.25 36.30
CA LEU A 51 3.49 3.30 36.25
C LEU A 51 4.06 4.71 36.49
N ASN A 52 5.12 4.84 37.28
CA ASN A 52 5.82 6.10 37.51
C ASN A 52 6.83 6.47 36.40
N GLY A 53 6.88 5.71 35.30
CA GLY A 53 7.73 6.00 34.14
C GLY A 53 9.16 5.45 34.22
N ASN A 54 9.44 4.49 35.10
CA ASN A 54 10.77 3.88 35.17
C ASN A 54 10.98 2.84 34.04
N CYS A 55 11.87 3.14 33.09
CA CYS A 55 12.19 2.28 31.93
C CYS A 55 12.60 0.85 32.33
N ASP A 56 13.51 0.70 33.31
CA ASP A 56 13.97 -0.62 33.77
C ASP A 56 12.82 -1.49 34.31
N MET A 57 11.80 -0.85 34.90
CA MET A 57 10.63 -1.54 35.42
C MET A 57 9.62 -1.86 34.33
N ILE A 58 9.52 -1.02 33.30
CA ILE A 58 8.70 -1.29 32.10
C ILE A 58 9.24 -2.52 31.36
N GLU A 59 10.56 -2.65 31.21
CA GLU A 59 11.16 -3.82 30.57
C GLU A 59 10.87 -5.13 31.32
N LYS A 60 10.76 -5.05 32.65
CA LYS A 60 10.43 -6.18 33.53
C LYS A 60 8.95 -6.57 33.53
N LEU A 61 8.05 -5.79 32.92
CA LEU A 61 6.62 -6.14 32.84
C LEU A 61 6.38 -7.47 32.14
N SER A 62 7.23 -7.82 31.17
CA SER A 62 7.18 -9.13 30.50
C SER A 62 7.44 -10.29 31.45
N GLU A 63 8.39 -10.15 32.39
CA GLU A 63 8.67 -11.15 33.43
C GLU A 63 7.49 -11.29 34.40
N VAL A 64 6.87 -10.16 34.79
CA VAL A 64 5.68 -10.15 35.66
C VAL A 64 4.55 -10.95 35.01
N HIS A 65 4.29 -10.74 33.72
CA HIS A 65 3.26 -11.48 33.01
C HIS A 65 3.59 -12.97 32.87
N GLN A 66 4.83 -13.33 32.56
CA GLN A 66 5.25 -14.73 32.46
C GLN A 66 5.08 -15.47 33.80
N ALA A 67 5.40 -14.81 34.91
CA ALA A 67 5.27 -15.40 36.23
C ALA A 67 3.82 -15.40 36.75
N ALA A 68 3.01 -14.42 36.35
CA ALA A 68 1.60 -14.30 36.73
C ALA A 68 0.73 -13.86 35.53
N PRO A 69 0.33 -14.79 34.64
CA PRO A 69 -0.41 -14.46 33.41
C PRO A 69 -1.72 -13.72 33.64
N SER A 70 -2.36 -13.94 34.79
CA SER A 70 -3.58 -13.28 35.23
C SER A 70 -3.47 -11.76 35.46
N LEU A 71 -2.25 -11.23 35.63
CA LEU A 71 -2.00 -9.78 35.80
C LEU A 71 -1.95 -9.02 34.47
N TRP A 72 -2.34 -9.66 33.37
CA TRP A 72 -2.28 -9.09 32.03
C TRP A 72 -2.98 -7.75 31.88
N GLU A 73 -4.17 -7.57 32.47
CA GLU A 73 -4.90 -6.30 32.39
C GLU A 73 -4.13 -5.17 33.08
N ALA A 74 -3.47 -5.45 34.21
CA ALA A 74 -2.66 -4.47 34.93
C ALA A 74 -1.42 -4.09 34.12
N VAL A 75 -0.75 -5.09 33.52
CA VAL A 75 0.41 -4.87 32.66
C VAL A 75 0.04 -4.01 31.45
N LEU A 76 -1.04 -4.36 30.76
CA LEU A 76 -1.52 -3.59 29.61
C LEU A 76 -2.00 -2.21 29.99
N PHE A 77 -2.66 -2.06 31.14
CA PHE A 77 -3.04 -0.75 31.65
C PHE A 77 -1.81 0.15 31.84
N VAL A 78 -0.74 -0.34 32.47
CA VAL A 78 0.50 0.42 32.66
C VAL A 78 1.13 0.79 31.31
N LEU A 79 1.18 -0.13 30.36
CA LEU A 79 1.72 0.12 29.02
C LEU A 79 0.89 1.16 28.25
N ILE A 80 -0.44 1.10 28.34
CA ILE A 80 -1.35 2.06 27.72
C ILE A 80 -1.30 3.42 28.42
N HIS A 81 -1.10 3.45 29.75
CA HIS A 81 -1.04 4.68 30.55
C HIS A 81 0.08 5.61 30.08
N HIS A 82 1.27 5.06 29.80
CA HIS A 82 2.38 5.85 29.28
C HIS A 82 2.21 6.33 27.86
N LEU A 83 1.33 5.69 27.08
CA LEU A 83 0.95 6.20 25.76
C LEU A 83 -0.06 7.36 25.87
N GLN A 84 -0.80 7.47 27.00
CA GLN A 84 -1.75 8.57 27.22
C GLN A 84 -1.09 9.88 27.62
N SER A 85 0.06 9.81 28.28
CA SER A 85 0.76 10.99 28.76
C SER A 85 1.52 11.73 27.67
N VAL A 86 1.64 11.15 26.47
CA VAL A 86 2.35 11.72 25.32
C VAL A 86 1.48 12.80 24.67
N THR A 87 1.84 14.08 24.82
CA THR A 87 1.14 15.21 24.19
C THR A 87 2.06 16.02 23.25
N ASP A 88 1.46 16.76 22.30
CA ASP A 88 2.21 17.62 21.37
C ASP A 88 3.10 18.65 22.09
N SER A 89 2.66 19.14 23.25
CA SER A 89 3.41 20.12 24.05
C SER A 89 4.72 19.59 24.59
N ASP A 90 4.88 18.27 24.64
CA ASP A 90 6.08 17.64 25.21
C ASP A 90 7.19 17.43 24.16
N LEU A 91 6.96 17.79 22.90
CA LEU A 91 7.96 17.70 21.82
C LEU A 91 8.56 19.04 21.40
N VAL A 92 7.93 20.16 21.80
CA VAL A 92 8.19 21.48 21.21
C VAL A 92 9.13 22.37 22.05
N SER A 93 9.64 21.91 23.20
CA SER A 93 10.44 22.79 24.10
C SER A 93 11.94 22.49 24.13
N ASP A 94 12.74 23.56 24.05
CA ASP A 94 14.17 23.68 24.37
C ASP A 94 14.71 22.57 25.29
N SER A 95 15.44 21.62 24.70
CA SER A 95 16.47 20.69 25.25
C SER A 95 16.27 19.98 26.60
N SER A 96 15.23 20.27 27.38
CA SER A 96 15.13 19.95 28.81
C SER A 96 13.82 19.27 29.22
N ARG A 97 12.83 19.21 28.32
CA ARG A 97 11.59 18.43 28.49
C ARG A 97 11.33 17.55 27.28
N PHE A 98 12.36 16.87 26.81
CA PHE A 98 12.12 15.76 25.90
C PHE A 98 11.26 14.75 26.65
N ILE A 99 10.09 14.40 26.08
CA ILE A 99 9.60 13.03 26.27
C ILE A 99 10.81 12.13 26.06
N ASP A 100 11.08 11.28 27.03
CA ASP A 100 12.12 10.28 26.89
C ASP A 100 11.71 9.37 25.73
N ARG A 101 12.23 9.68 24.53
CA ARG A 101 11.97 8.94 23.30
C ARG A 101 12.24 7.45 23.53
N GLU A 102 13.25 7.13 24.35
CA GLU A 102 13.59 5.76 24.71
C GLU A 102 12.50 5.13 25.59
N LEU A 103 11.90 5.89 26.50
CA LEU A 103 10.72 5.45 27.28
C LEU A 103 9.52 5.12 26.38
N VAL A 104 9.19 5.96 25.39
CA VAL A 104 8.04 5.69 24.49
C VAL A 104 8.32 4.48 23.60
N ILE A 105 9.52 4.40 23.01
CA ILE A 105 9.92 3.26 22.18
C ILE A 105 9.96 1.97 23.00
N SER A 106 10.50 2.00 24.22
CA SER A 106 10.53 0.85 25.13
C SER A 106 9.12 0.41 25.52
N ASN A 107 8.24 1.35 25.87
CA ASN A 107 6.82 1.06 26.15
C ASN A 107 6.11 0.43 24.94
N LEU A 108 6.26 0.99 23.75
CA LEU A 108 5.69 0.43 22.52
C LEU A 108 6.25 -0.97 22.24
N SER A 109 7.56 -1.17 22.37
CA SER A 109 8.22 -2.47 22.20
C SER A 109 7.67 -3.52 23.15
N GLN A 110 7.53 -3.17 24.44
CA GLN A 110 6.96 -4.09 25.43
C GLN A 110 5.48 -4.35 25.18
N PHE A 111 4.70 -3.34 24.80
CA PHE A 111 3.30 -3.51 24.39
C PHE A 111 3.16 -4.49 23.23
N ILE A 112 3.94 -4.32 22.16
CA ILE A 112 3.89 -5.20 20.99
C ILE A 112 4.30 -6.63 21.36
N LYS A 113 5.42 -6.80 22.08
CA LYS A 113 5.89 -8.12 22.56
C LYS A 113 4.84 -8.81 23.42
N PHE A 114 4.16 -8.04 24.25
CA PHE A 114 3.09 -8.53 25.11
C PHE A 114 1.90 -9.05 24.29
N ILE A 115 1.43 -8.26 23.32
CA ILE A 115 0.28 -8.63 22.46
C ILE A 115 0.63 -9.84 21.56
N ILE A 116 1.84 -9.92 21.02
CA ILE A 116 2.29 -11.05 20.19
C ILE A 116 2.41 -12.34 21.01
N ARG A 117 2.84 -12.29 22.27
CA ARG A 117 2.99 -13.48 23.12
C ARG A 117 1.67 -13.91 23.77
N TYR A 118 0.59 -13.20 23.50
CA TYR A 118 -0.65 -13.35 24.22
C TYR A 118 -1.37 -14.67 23.87
N PRO A 119 -1.92 -15.41 24.85
CA PRO A 119 -2.56 -16.69 24.57
C PRO A 119 -3.84 -16.51 23.73
N PRO A 120 -4.07 -17.39 22.74
CA PRO A 120 -5.28 -17.34 21.91
C PRO A 120 -6.54 -17.57 22.76
N GLY A 121 -7.57 -16.76 22.54
CA GLY A 121 -8.91 -16.94 23.14
C GLY A 121 -9.35 -15.87 24.15
N MET A 122 -8.49 -14.92 24.51
CA MET A 122 -8.90 -13.76 25.31
C MET A 122 -9.42 -12.63 24.42
N ASP A 123 -10.46 -11.94 24.89
CA ASP A 123 -11.00 -10.77 24.21
C ASP A 123 -10.19 -9.50 24.53
N LEU A 124 -9.17 -9.24 23.71
CA LEU A 124 -8.37 -8.01 23.77
C LEU A 124 -9.07 -6.82 23.12
N THR A 125 -10.21 -7.02 22.46
CA THR A 125 -10.84 -6.03 21.58
C THR A 125 -11.08 -4.73 22.31
N ARG A 126 -11.68 -4.76 23.51
CA ARG A 126 -11.99 -3.55 24.30
C ARG A 126 -10.76 -2.70 24.61
N MET A 127 -9.65 -3.33 25.00
CA MET A 127 -8.43 -2.61 25.34
C MET A 127 -7.71 -2.12 24.10
N MET A 128 -7.66 -2.93 23.04
CA MET A 128 -7.09 -2.52 21.75
C MET A 128 -7.84 -1.30 21.20
N LYS A 129 -9.18 -1.27 21.28
CA LYS A 129 -9.99 -0.08 20.93
C LYS A 129 -9.47 1.18 21.61
N ALA A 130 -9.10 1.07 22.89
CA ALA A 130 -8.65 2.19 23.71
C ALA A 130 -7.15 2.50 23.59
N ALA A 131 -6.34 1.52 23.17
CA ALA A 131 -4.90 1.65 23.01
C ALA A 131 -4.54 2.22 21.63
N LEU A 132 -5.23 1.78 20.58
CA LEU A 132 -4.90 2.10 19.18
C LEU A 132 -4.72 3.60 18.91
N PRO A 133 -5.66 4.50 19.27
CA PRO A 133 -5.48 5.94 19.03
C PRO A 133 -4.19 6.50 19.65
N LYS A 134 -3.81 5.99 20.82
CA LYS A 134 -2.62 6.44 21.56
C LYS A 134 -1.34 5.88 20.97
N ILE A 135 -1.38 4.63 20.48
CA ILE A 135 -0.29 4.02 19.73
C ILE A 135 -0.03 4.82 18.45
N ILE A 136 -1.09 5.14 17.69
CA ILE A 136 -0.99 5.96 16.48
C ILE A 136 -0.44 7.35 16.79
N GLN A 137 -0.94 7.99 17.87
CA GLN A 137 -0.44 9.28 18.31
C GLN A 137 1.06 9.21 18.66
N ALA A 138 1.48 8.23 19.48
CA ALA A 138 2.87 8.05 19.87
C ALA A 138 3.78 7.85 18.63
N PHE A 139 3.37 7.01 17.68
CA PHE A 139 4.14 6.83 16.45
C PHE A 139 4.16 8.07 15.55
N THR A 140 3.07 8.83 15.48
CA THR A 140 3.02 10.10 14.73
C THR A 140 4.03 11.10 15.29
N LEU A 141 4.11 11.17 16.62
CA LEU A 141 5.02 12.04 17.34
C LEU A 141 6.49 11.62 17.17
N ILE A 142 6.78 10.32 17.27
CA ILE A 142 8.11 9.79 16.97
C ILE A 142 8.49 10.10 15.53
N PHE A 143 7.61 9.84 14.56
CA PHE A 143 7.88 10.10 13.15
C PHE A 143 8.17 11.57 12.87
N LYS A 144 7.37 12.48 13.45
CA LYS A 144 7.57 13.92 13.34
C LYS A 144 8.94 14.32 13.89
N TYR A 145 9.27 13.85 15.09
CA TYR A 145 10.57 14.11 15.71
C TYR A 145 11.73 13.62 14.83
N GLU A 146 11.66 12.40 14.31
CA GLU A 146 12.68 11.84 13.44
C GLU A 146 12.84 12.65 12.15
N SER A 147 11.73 13.08 11.55
CA SER A 147 11.74 13.87 10.31
C SER A 147 12.39 15.25 10.52
N GLU A 148 12.12 15.91 11.64
CA GLU A 148 12.67 17.23 11.97
C GLU A 148 14.18 17.20 12.24
N HIS A 149 14.71 16.07 12.74
CA HIS A 149 16.12 15.91 13.12
C HIS A 149 16.94 15.10 12.10
N ALA A 150 16.34 14.72 10.97
CA ALA A 150 16.99 13.92 9.95
C ALA A 150 18.24 14.59 9.35
N SER A 151 18.22 15.92 9.22
CA SER A 151 19.34 16.71 8.68
C SER A 151 20.58 16.70 9.57
N ASP A 152 20.39 16.64 10.88
CA ASP A 152 21.46 16.87 11.84
C ASP A 152 22.30 15.61 12.04
N HIS A 153 21.65 14.44 11.97
CA HIS A 153 22.29 13.14 12.20
C HIS A 153 21.75 12.04 11.27
N PRO A 154 22.10 12.04 9.98
CA PRO A 154 21.54 11.11 8.99
C PRO A 154 21.75 9.62 9.32
N SER A 155 22.89 9.26 9.94
CA SER A 155 23.18 7.88 10.38
C SER A 155 22.37 7.46 11.61
N ARG A 156 22.07 8.38 12.52
CA ARG A 156 21.24 8.14 13.71
C ARG A 156 19.77 8.04 13.33
N HIS A 157 19.33 8.93 12.44
CA HIS A 157 18.00 8.91 11.84
C HIS A 157 17.73 7.57 11.13
N SER A 158 18.67 7.10 10.31
CA SER A 158 18.56 5.82 9.61
C SER A 158 18.30 4.62 10.55
N ARG A 159 19.03 4.53 11.68
CA ARG A 159 18.85 3.44 12.66
C ARG A 159 17.56 3.58 13.45
N SER A 160 17.24 4.80 13.89
CA SER A 160 16.03 5.08 14.66
C SER A 160 14.76 4.76 13.85
N SER A 161 14.68 5.26 12.63
CA SER A 161 13.55 5.01 11.73
C SER A 161 13.37 3.51 11.46
N SER A 162 14.45 2.73 11.43
CA SER A 162 14.37 1.25 11.32
C SER A 162 13.56 0.62 12.44
N GLU A 163 13.89 0.99 13.67
CA GLU A 163 13.34 0.40 14.88
C GLU A 163 11.86 0.79 15.01
N VAL A 164 11.55 2.06 14.77
CA VAL A 164 10.18 2.58 14.79
C VAL A 164 9.32 1.92 13.72
N ILE A 165 9.82 1.78 12.49
CA ILE A 165 9.12 1.09 11.39
C ILE A 165 8.94 -0.40 11.71
N GLU A 166 9.93 -1.03 12.33
CA GLU A 166 9.81 -2.43 12.77
C GLU A 166 8.72 -2.58 13.82
N LEU A 167 8.70 -1.73 14.83
CA LEU A 167 7.66 -1.71 15.85
C LEU A 167 6.29 -1.44 15.24
N LEU A 168 6.20 -0.54 14.27
CA LEU A 168 4.96 -0.31 13.51
C LEU A 168 4.55 -1.53 12.70
N THR A 169 5.47 -2.15 11.97
CA THR A 169 5.15 -3.34 11.17
C THR A 169 4.71 -4.48 12.08
N GLN A 170 5.36 -4.67 13.23
CA GLN A 170 4.93 -5.66 14.20
C GLN A 170 3.55 -5.28 14.79
N SER A 171 3.29 -4.00 15.08
CA SER A 171 2.00 -3.53 15.59
C SER A 171 0.86 -3.71 14.58
N PHE A 172 1.11 -3.37 13.32
CA PHE A 172 0.11 -3.38 12.26
C PHE A 172 -0.05 -4.75 11.64
N VAL A 173 1.00 -5.58 11.54
CA VAL A 173 0.96 -6.86 10.79
C VAL A 173 0.94 -8.08 11.70
N LEU A 174 1.66 -8.05 12.84
CA LEU A 174 1.74 -9.21 13.73
C LEU A 174 0.63 -9.28 14.76
N ILE A 175 0.18 -8.14 15.31
CA ILE A 175 -0.96 -8.14 16.25
C ILE A 175 -2.18 -8.85 15.63
N PRO A 176 -2.59 -8.55 14.38
CA PRO A 176 -3.70 -9.20 13.68
C PRO A 176 -3.53 -10.70 13.42
N SER A 177 -2.30 -11.12 13.08
CA SER A 177 -2.06 -12.47 12.56
C SER A 177 -1.95 -13.53 13.67
N VAL A 178 -1.75 -13.14 14.92
CA VAL A 178 -1.45 -14.08 16.01
C VAL A 178 -2.70 -14.58 16.76
N ASN A 179 -3.88 -13.94 16.64
CA ASN A 179 -5.01 -14.22 17.53
C ASN A 179 -6.40 -14.37 16.87
N GLY A 180 -6.64 -15.46 16.14
CA GLY A 180 -7.99 -16.02 15.94
C GLY A 180 -9.07 -15.13 15.26
N PRO A 181 -10.34 -15.58 15.23
CA PRO A 181 -11.42 -14.93 14.46
C PRO A 181 -11.85 -13.54 14.95
N ASN A 182 -11.48 -13.15 16.18
CA ASN A 182 -11.84 -11.85 16.77
C ASN A 182 -10.93 -10.69 16.29
N MET A 183 -9.84 -10.99 15.58
CA MET A 183 -8.90 -9.95 15.10
C MET A 183 -9.47 -9.08 13.97
N ARG A 184 -10.47 -9.56 13.23
CA ARG A 184 -11.15 -8.74 12.21
C ARG A 184 -11.70 -7.43 12.79
N ASP A 185 -12.12 -7.42 14.05
CA ASP A 185 -12.61 -6.21 14.71
C ASP A 185 -11.48 -5.23 15.05
N ILE A 186 -10.30 -5.73 15.42
CA ILE A 186 -9.11 -4.91 15.73
C ILE A 186 -8.58 -4.29 14.43
N ASP A 187 -8.56 -5.08 13.36
CA ASP A 187 -8.22 -4.66 12.02
C ASP A 187 -9.10 -3.50 11.54
N ILE A 188 -10.42 -3.68 11.63
CA ILE A 188 -11.41 -2.64 11.31
C ILE A 188 -11.14 -1.37 12.10
N GLN A 189 -10.86 -1.50 13.40
CA GLN A 189 -10.60 -0.34 14.25
C GLN A 189 -9.30 0.35 13.90
N LEU A 190 -8.25 -0.39 13.56
CA LEU A 190 -6.98 0.20 13.16
C LEU A 190 -7.16 1.05 11.91
N ALA A 191 -7.87 0.54 10.90
CA ALA A 191 -8.21 1.30 9.71
C ALA A 191 -9.09 2.52 10.05
N ALA A 192 -10.07 2.37 10.95
CA ALA A 192 -10.95 3.46 11.39
C ALA A 192 -10.29 4.48 12.34
N THR A 193 -9.12 4.15 12.92
CA THR A 193 -8.44 5.03 13.89
C THR A 193 -7.89 6.26 13.16
N PRO A 194 -8.24 7.49 13.56
CA PRO A 194 -7.70 8.71 12.94
C PRO A 194 -6.16 8.75 13.02
N GLY A 195 -5.51 9.18 11.93
CA GLY A 195 -4.05 9.26 11.83
C GLY A 195 -3.37 7.96 11.39
N SER A 196 -4.03 6.81 11.41
CA SER A 196 -3.39 5.53 11.05
C SER A 196 -3.01 5.43 9.58
N ILE A 197 -3.92 5.77 8.68
CA ILE A 197 -3.71 5.80 7.22
C ILE A 197 -2.69 6.89 6.87
N GLU A 198 -2.88 8.09 7.43
CA GLU A 198 -2.03 9.26 7.22
C GLU A 198 -0.58 8.95 7.60
N LEU A 199 -0.38 8.31 8.75
CA LEU A 199 0.92 7.89 9.23
C LEU A 199 1.54 6.82 8.30
N ALA A 200 0.77 5.82 7.89
CA ALA A 200 1.26 4.79 6.98
C ALA A 200 1.68 5.37 5.62
N ILE A 201 0.93 6.35 5.11
CA ILE A 201 1.28 7.06 3.89
C ILE A 201 2.54 7.91 4.07
N LYS A 202 2.74 8.54 5.23
CA LYS A 202 4.01 9.24 5.52
C LYS A 202 5.20 8.30 5.50
N PHE A 203 5.06 7.09 6.05
CA PHE A 203 6.09 6.05 5.92
C PHE A 203 6.25 5.51 4.50
N TRP A 204 5.16 5.46 3.73
CA TRP A 204 5.23 5.13 2.30
C TRP A 204 6.01 6.19 1.52
N MET A 205 5.85 7.46 1.88
CA MET A 205 6.50 8.59 1.22
C MET A 205 7.94 8.81 1.63
N ASP A 206 8.36 8.25 2.76
CA ASP A 206 9.73 8.37 3.24
C ASP A 206 10.69 7.52 2.38
N ASP A 207 11.58 8.20 1.66
CA ASP A 207 12.64 7.65 0.81
C ASP A 207 13.91 7.32 1.64
N GLY A 208 13.77 7.08 2.96
CA GLY A 208 14.86 6.81 3.88
C GLY A 208 15.80 5.65 3.47
N PRO A 209 16.71 5.19 4.35
CA PRO A 209 17.80 4.24 4.03
C PRO A 209 17.34 2.87 3.47
N TRP A 210 16.04 2.66 3.40
CA TRP A 210 15.36 1.47 2.95
C TRP A 210 15.17 1.40 1.44
N GLY A 211 15.36 2.53 0.75
CA GLY A 211 15.36 2.63 -0.70
C GLY A 211 14.17 1.95 -1.36
N THR A 212 14.41 1.47 -2.56
CA THR A 212 13.43 0.76 -3.38
C THR A 212 13.31 -0.72 -3.02
N ASP A 213 13.80 -1.17 -1.85
CA ASP A 213 13.77 -2.58 -1.46
C ASP A 213 12.31 -3.08 -1.37
N PRO A 214 11.89 -4.02 -2.22
CA PRO A 214 10.54 -4.58 -2.20
C PRO A 214 10.25 -5.44 -0.95
N ASN A 215 11.27 -5.85 -0.20
CA ASN A 215 11.10 -6.49 1.11
C ASN A 215 10.95 -5.46 2.25
N CYS A 216 10.95 -4.17 1.91
CA CYS A 216 10.91 -3.12 2.90
C CYS A 216 9.61 -3.17 3.73
N LYS A 217 9.78 -3.09 5.05
CA LYS A 217 8.75 -3.15 6.08
C LYS A 217 7.54 -2.20 5.87
N PRO A 218 7.70 -0.93 5.38
CA PRO A 218 6.59 -0.02 5.06
C PRO A 218 5.63 -0.54 3.99
N LEU A 219 6.09 -1.34 3.02
CA LEU A 219 5.22 -1.97 2.02
C LEU A 219 4.21 -2.91 2.69
N LYS A 220 4.62 -3.57 3.77
CA LYS A 220 3.75 -4.47 4.55
C LYS A 220 2.73 -3.71 5.39
N ILE A 221 3.07 -2.50 5.87
CA ILE A 221 2.15 -1.67 6.67
C ILE A 221 1.02 -1.15 5.78
N LEU A 222 1.35 -0.56 4.63
CA LEU A 222 0.35 0.01 3.72
C LEU A 222 -0.53 -1.09 3.10
N GLY A 223 0.10 -2.16 2.59
CA GLY A 223 -0.62 -3.30 2.04
C GLY A 223 -1.55 -3.96 3.05
N TYR A 224 -1.13 -4.01 4.32
CA TYR A 224 -2.00 -4.48 5.38
C TYR A 224 -3.20 -3.55 5.60
N LEU A 225 -2.99 -2.23 5.78
CA LEU A 225 -4.10 -1.28 5.97
C LEU A 225 -5.08 -1.23 4.79
N ILE A 226 -4.58 -1.41 3.57
CA ILE A 226 -5.42 -1.49 2.38
C ILE A 226 -6.18 -2.82 2.32
N ALA A 227 -5.55 -3.93 2.71
CA ALA A 227 -6.26 -5.19 2.92
C ALA A 227 -7.41 -5.03 3.93
N LEU A 228 -7.26 -4.18 4.95
CA LEU A 228 -8.32 -3.91 5.93
C LEU A 228 -9.49 -3.11 5.35
N ARG A 229 -9.27 -2.25 4.34
CA ARG A 229 -10.36 -1.57 3.64
C ARG A 229 -11.34 -2.57 3.01
N HIS A 230 -10.86 -3.70 2.51
CA HIS A 230 -11.72 -4.75 1.93
C HIS A 230 -12.71 -5.35 2.93
N VAL A 231 -12.58 -5.06 4.22
CA VAL A 231 -13.52 -5.43 5.27
C VAL A 231 -14.79 -4.55 5.29
N LYS A 232 -14.93 -3.59 4.36
CA LYS A 232 -16.14 -2.77 4.10
C LYS A 232 -16.52 -1.77 5.21
N THR A 233 -15.55 -1.31 6.00
CA THR A 233 -15.82 -0.41 7.13
C THR A 233 -15.44 1.03 6.93
N VAL A 234 -14.56 1.33 5.97
CA VAL A 234 -14.18 2.69 5.59
C VAL A 234 -14.66 2.93 4.17
N ASP A 235 -15.38 4.04 3.96
CA ASP A 235 -15.81 4.44 2.63
C ASP A 235 -14.58 4.69 1.73
N VAL A 236 -14.71 4.42 0.44
CA VAL A 236 -13.60 4.58 -0.50
C VAL A 236 -13.11 6.01 -0.57
N GLN A 237 -14.05 6.97 -0.58
CA GLN A 237 -13.73 8.39 -0.61
C GLN A 237 -13.04 8.79 0.69
N GLU A 238 -13.58 8.40 1.84
CA GLU A 238 -12.98 8.68 3.15
C GLU A 238 -11.55 8.13 3.24
N PHE A 239 -11.31 6.90 2.76
CA PHE A 239 -9.98 6.32 2.71
C PHE A 239 -9.02 7.17 1.87
N LEU A 240 -9.44 7.57 0.66
CA LEU A 240 -8.61 8.34 -0.26
C LEU A 240 -8.38 9.78 0.22
N ASP A 241 -9.35 10.40 0.89
CA ASP A 241 -9.21 11.71 1.54
C ASP A 241 -8.14 11.63 2.64
N ARG A 242 -8.16 10.58 3.46
CA ARG A 242 -7.12 10.33 4.49
C ARG A 242 -5.75 10.02 3.89
N VAL A 243 -5.71 9.35 2.72
CA VAL A 243 -4.46 9.18 1.98
C VAL A 243 -3.93 10.54 1.53
N LEU A 244 -4.79 11.41 1.00
CA LEU A 244 -4.43 12.77 0.60
C LEU A 244 -3.92 13.61 1.77
N ASP A 245 -4.55 13.51 2.94
CA ASP A 245 -4.09 14.15 4.18
C ASP A 245 -2.71 13.64 4.62
N GLY A 246 -2.43 12.34 4.44
CA GLY A 246 -1.13 11.74 4.68
C GLY A 246 -0.04 12.22 3.72
N ILE A 247 -0.40 12.44 2.45
CA ILE A 247 0.50 12.97 1.40
C ILE A 247 0.82 14.45 1.67
N GLY A 248 -0.17 15.23 2.10
CA GLY A 248 -0.07 16.68 2.22
C GLY A 248 0.13 17.35 0.86
N ASP A 249 1.01 18.34 0.79
CA ASP A 249 1.20 19.17 -0.42
C ASP A 249 2.07 18.53 -1.51
N ASN A 250 2.53 17.27 -1.31
CA ASN A 250 3.53 16.64 -2.18
C ASN A 250 2.96 15.50 -3.04
N LEU A 251 1.87 15.80 -3.73
CA LEU A 251 1.11 14.83 -4.52
C LEU A 251 1.88 14.28 -5.72
N THR A 252 2.65 15.12 -6.43
CA THR A 252 3.51 14.67 -7.53
C THR A 252 4.55 13.66 -7.07
N ARG A 253 5.23 13.93 -5.95
CA ARG A 253 6.19 12.99 -5.37
C ARG A 253 5.52 11.67 -4.98
N PHE A 254 4.26 11.69 -4.55
CA PHE A 254 3.54 10.45 -4.22
C PHE A 254 3.39 9.56 -5.45
N GLY A 255 3.04 10.14 -6.59
CA GLY A 255 3.03 9.45 -7.88
C GLY A 255 4.40 8.85 -8.20
N GLU A 256 5.46 9.67 -8.16
CA GLU A 256 6.83 9.25 -8.48
C GLU A 256 7.37 8.16 -7.55
N VAL A 257 7.16 8.27 -6.23
CA VAL A 257 7.55 7.26 -5.24
C VAL A 257 6.83 5.95 -5.53
N THR A 258 5.52 6.01 -5.79
CA THR A 258 4.71 4.82 -6.07
C THR A 258 5.16 4.14 -7.36
N ALA A 259 5.38 4.90 -8.43
CA ALA A 259 5.89 4.38 -9.71
C ALA A 259 7.30 3.78 -9.57
N ARG A 260 8.22 4.43 -8.84
CA ARG A 260 9.57 3.90 -8.57
C ARG A 260 9.54 2.60 -7.77
N ARG A 261 8.71 2.54 -6.73
CA ARG A 261 8.54 1.32 -5.91
C ARG A 261 7.97 0.19 -6.74
N LEU A 262 6.95 0.48 -7.54
CA LEU A 262 6.36 -0.45 -8.49
C LEU A 262 7.42 -1.03 -9.45
N ALA A 263 8.20 -0.16 -10.11
CA ALA A 263 9.28 -0.58 -11.00
C ALA A 263 10.33 -1.46 -10.30
N SER A 264 10.66 -1.15 -9.04
CA SER A 264 11.69 -1.86 -8.30
C SER A 264 11.26 -3.26 -7.85
N VAL A 265 9.98 -3.38 -7.46
CA VAL A 265 9.34 -4.69 -7.22
C VAL A 265 9.38 -5.54 -8.48
N PHE A 266 9.18 -4.92 -9.63
CA PHE A 266 9.17 -5.61 -10.92
C PHE A 266 10.55 -6.06 -11.37
N GLU A 267 11.62 -5.40 -10.95
CA GLU A 267 13.00 -5.80 -11.23
C GLU A 267 13.50 -7.00 -10.41
N MET A 268 12.73 -7.46 -9.44
CA MET A 268 13.09 -8.68 -8.71
C MET A 268 13.10 -9.93 -9.59
N LEU A 269 14.20 -10.67 -9.52
CA LEU A 269 14.38 -11.94 -10.24
C LEU A 269 13.37 -13.00 -9.77
N GLN A 270 12.99 -12.99 -8.49
CA GLN A 270 11.97 -13.86 -7.92
C GLN A 270 10.82 -12.99 -7.39
N ILE A 271 9.62 -13.22 -7.91
CA ILE A 271 8.41 -12.55 -7.45
C ILE A 271 7.96 -13.29 -6.19
N ASP A 272 8.13 -12.68 -5.02
CA ASP A 272 7.39 -13.12 -3.84
C ASP A 272 5.94 -12.66 -4.00
N GLN A 273 4.97 -13.60 -4.00
CA GLN A 273 3.55 -13.29 -4.18
C GLN A 273 3.06 -12.24 -3.19
N GLY A 274 3.54 -12.29 -1.94
CA GLY A 274 3.01 -11.46 -0.88
C GLY A 274 3.19 -9.96 -1.18
N PRO A 275 4.43 -9.46 -1.21
CA PRO A 275 4.69 -8.03 -1.40
C PRO A 275 4.18 -7.48 -2.73
N VAL A 276 4.35 -8.24 -3.82
CA VAL A 276 3.99 -7.76 -5.17
C VAL A 276 2.49 -7.61 -5.31
N ARG A 277 1.73 -8.59 -4.84
CA ARG A 277 0.27 -8.54 -4.90
C ARG A 277 -0.29 -7.41 -4.05
N LEU A 278 0.26 -7.22 -2.85
CA LEU A 278 -0.14 -6.11 -1.97
C LEU A 278 0.02 -4.77 -2.68
N ILE A 279 1.17 -4.51 -3.32
CA ILE A 279 1.41 -3.23 -4.01
C ILE A 279 0.45 -3.02 -5.19
N ILE A 280 0.15 -4.06 -5.96
CA ILE A 280 -0.79 -3.96 -7.08
C ILE A 280 -2.20 -3.68 -6.57
N ASP A 281 -2.62 -4.38 -5.52
CA ASP A 281 -3.92 -4.15 -4.87
C ASP A 281 -3.99 -2.73 -4.28
N ASP A 282 -2.89 -2.22 -3.70
CA ASP A 282 -2.76 -0.86 -3.19
C ASP A 282 -2.96 0.20 -4.28
N ILE A 283 -2.27 0.03 -5.40
CA ILE A 283 -2.40 0.92 -6.56
C ILE A 283 -3.84 0.89 -7.09
N LEU A 284 -4.43 -0.29 -7.25
CA LEU A 284 -5.82 -0.42 -7.67
C LEU A 284 -6.76 0.35 -6.73
N GLN A 285 -6.48 0.35 -5.43
CA GLN A 285 -7.26 1.12 -4.48
C GLN A 285 -7.07 2.63 -4.59
N PHE A 286 -5.84 3.09 -4.79
CA PHE A 286 -5.56 4.51 -5.01
C PHE A 286 -6.17 5.07 -6.29
N MET A 287 -6.33 4.22 -7.30
CA MET A 287 -6.96 4.59 -8.57
C MET A 287 -8.48 4.40 -8.58
N SER A 288 -9.09 3.93 -7.48
CA SER A 288 -10.51 3.52 -7.49
C SER A 288 -11.53 4.64 -7.69
N ILE A 289 -11.16 5.91 -7.50
CA ILE A 289 -12.02 7.08 -7.78
C ILE A 289 -11.38 7.95 -8.86
N ARG A 290 -12.07 8.04 -10.01
CA ARG A 290 -11.55 8.63 -11.26
C ARG A 290 -11.05 10.07 -11.14
N ASP A 291 -11.78 10.91 -10.43
CA ASP A 291 -11.46 12.34 -10.34
C ASP A 291 -10.73 12.70 -9.04
N HIS A 292 -10.25 11.69 -8.30
CA HIS A 292 -9.54 11.92 -7.05
C HIS A 292 -8.09 12.38 -7.32
N PRO A 293 -7.54 13.37 -6.58
CA PRO A 293 -6.17 13.86 -6.80
C PRO A 293 -5.11 12.76 -6.76
N VAL A 294 -5.26 11.79 -5.84
CA VAL A 294 -4.36 10.62 -5.73
C VAL A 294 -4.34 9.80 -7.01
N HIS A 295 -5.49 9.58 -7.65
CA HIS A 295 -5.57 8.85 -8.90
C HIS A 295 -4.86 9.61 -10.03
N LEU A 296 -5.14 10.91 -10.18
CA LEU A 296 -4.52 11.75 -11.21
C LEU A 296 -2.99 11.80 -11.06
N ALA A 297 -2.49 11.89 -9.83
CA ALA A 297 -1.06 11.89 -9.54
C ALA A 297 -0.36 10.59 -9.95
N LEU A 298 -1.03 9.45 -9.76
CA LEU A 298 -0.51 8.16 -10.19
C LEU A 298 -0.51 8.01 -11.70
N LEU A 299 -1.54 8.52 -12.37
CA LEU A 299 -1.60 8.56 -13.83
C LEU A 299 -0.47 9.45 -14.39
N GLU A 300 -0.27 10.66 -13.85
CA GLU A 300 0.81 11.56 -14.26
C GLU A 300 2.22 10.96 -14.05
N ALA A 301 2.37 10.06 -13.07
CA ALA A 301 3.62 9.38 -12.79
C ALA A 301 3.89 8.15 -13.67
N GLY A 302 3.05 7.87 -14.67
CA GLY A 302 3.26 6.77 -15.62
C GLY A 302 2.95 5.38 -15.06
N VAL A 303 2.04 5.27 -14.08
CA VAL A 303 1.72 3.98 -13.44
C VAL A 303 1.17 2.95 -14.44
N ILE A 304 0.46 3.38 -15.48
CA ILE A 304 -0.13 2.50 -16.50
C ILE A 304 0.97 1.84 -17.32
N GLN A 305 2.01 2.61 -17.69
CA GLN A 305 3.18 2.07 -18.38
C GLN A 305 3.89 1.03 -17.51
N GLY A 306 4.10 1.34 -16.22
CA GLY A 306 4.73 0.42 -15.27
C GLY A 306 3.96 -0.90 -15.13
N LEU A 307 2.65 -0.84 -14.87
CA LEU A 307 1.79 -2.02 -14.74
C LEU A 307 1.77 -2.86 -16.03
N SER A 308 1.75 -2.22 -17.20
CA SER A 308 1.77 -2.91 -18.50
C SER A 308 3.09 -3.61 -18.76
N ALA A 309 4.21 -2.96 -18.40
CA ALA A 309 5.55 -3.56 -18.47
C ALA A 309 5.66 -4.79 -17.59
N PHE A 310 5.09 -4.73 -16.38
CA PHE A 310 5.09 -5.87 -15.47
C PHE A 310 4.20 -7.01 -15.90
N PHE A 311 2.98 -6.73 -16.35
CA PHE A 311 2.13 -7.75 -16.96
C PHE A 311 2.88 -8.47 -18.08
N THR A 312 3.53 -7.71 -18.97
CA THR A 312 4.33 -8.25 -20.07
C THR A 312 5.49 -9.12 -19.57
N LYS A 313 6.21 -8.66 -18.54
CA LYS A 313 7.31 -9.40 -17.91
C LYS A 313 6.83 -10.72 -17.33
N CYS A 314 5.71 -10.71 -16.59
CA CYS A 314 5.08 -11.91 -16.04
C CYS A 314 4.72 -12.90 -17.15
N MET A 315 3.93 -12.48 -18.14
CA MET A 315 3.50 -13.37 -19.23
C MET A 315 4.67 -13.94 -20.04
N THR A 316 5.76 -13.19 -20.19
CA THR A 316 6.96 -13.65 -20.90
C THR A 316 7.78 -14.67 -20.09
N ARG A 317 7.75 -14.59 -18.76
CA ARG A 317 8.44 -15.53 -17.85
C ARG A 317 7.69 -16.85 -17.71
N MET A 318 6.36 -16.79 -17.73
CA MET A 318 5.49 -17.93 -17.46
C MET A 318 5.82 -19.21 -18.23
N PRO A 319 6.18 -19.19 -19.54
CA PRO A 319 6.56 -20.42 -20.25
C PRO A 319 7.77 -21.15 -19.65
N LYS A 320 8.63 -20.45 -18.90
CA LYS A 320 9.86 -20.99 -18.29
C LYS A 320 9.64 -21.46 -16.86
N THR A 321 8.80 -20.76 -16.11
CA THR A 321 8.60 -21.00 -14.68
C THR A 321 7.44 -21.94 -14.41
N ALA A 322 6.43 -21.97 -15.30
CA ALA A 322 5.13 -22.59 -15.05
C ALA A 322 4.50 -22.16 -13.71
N ASP A 323 4.84 -20.96 -13.25
CA ASP A 323 4.54 -20.50 -11.91
C ASP A 323 3.17 -19.79 -11.85
N ASP A 324 2.35 -20.21 -10.91
CA ASP A 324 1.05 -19.59 -10.63
C ASP A 324 1.21 -18.15 -10.13
N ILE A 325 2.34 -17.85 -9.49
CA ILE A 325 2.70 -16.52 -9.00
C ILE A 325 2.73 -15.49 -10.13
N ASP A 326 3.48 -15.77 -11.19
CA ASP A 326 3.62 -14.87 -12.35
C ASP A 326 2.24 -14.61 -13.00
N PHE A 327 1.39 -15.64 -13.09
CA PHE A 327 0.05 -15.50 -13.67
C PHE A 327 -0.84 -14.58 -12.83
N GLU A 328 -0.95 -14.83 -11.53
CA GLU A 328 -1.83 -14.06 -10.65
C GLU A 328 -1.42 -12.59 -10.58
N CYS A 329 -0.12 -12.33 -10.39
CA CYS A 329 0.40 -10.96 -10.32
C CYS A 329 0.24 -10.23 -11.66
N GLY A 330 0.57 -10.90 -12.77
CA GLY A 330 0.39 -10.34 -14.11
C GLY A 330 -1.07 -10.01 -14.41
N MET A 331 -2.00 -10.90 -14.06
CA MET A 331 -3.43 -10.66 -14.27
C MET A 331 -3.98 -9.55 -13.36
N ALA A 332 -3.45 -9.38 -12.14
CA ALA A 332 -3.80 -8.26 -11.28
C ALA A 332 -3.33 -6.91 -11.85
N ALA A 333 -2.14 -6.86 -12.44
CA ALA A 333 -1.66 -5.67 -13.14
C ALA A 333 -2.50 -5.39 -14.41
N PHE A 334 -2.79 -6.42 -15.21
CA PHE A 334 -3.66 -6.29 -16.39
C PHE A 334 -5.06 -5.79 -16.03
N LYS A 335 -5.66 -6.31 -14.96
CA LYS A 335 -6.92 -5.85 -14.39
C LYS A 335 -6.90 -4.34 -14.13
N THR A 336 -5.86 -3.88 -13.44
CA THR A 336 -5.70 -2.48 -13.06
C THR A 336 -5.59 -1.60 -14.30
N VAL A 337 -4.74 -1.98 -15.26
CA VAL A 337 -4.65 -1.26 -16.56
C VAL A 337 -6.01 -1.21 -17.24
N MET A 338 -6.72 -2.33 -17.37
CA MET A 338 -8.01 -2.39 -18.08
C MET A 338 -9.09 -1.52 -17.46
N PHE A 339 -9.07 -1.32 -16.13
CA PHE A 339 -10.03 -0.43 -15.48
C PHE A 339 -9.76 1.05 -15.75
N HIS A 340 -8.49 1.42 -15.98
CA HIS A 340 -8.06 2.82 -16.04
C HIS A 340 -7.64 3.29 -17.45
N ILE A 341 -7.47 2.38 -18.41
CA ILE A 341 -7.00 2.72 -19.77
C ILE A 341 -7.97 3.61 -20.55
N GLU A 342 -9.25 3.63 -20.17
CA GLU A 342 -10.28 4.51 -20.77
C GLU A 342 -10.73 5.62 -19.79
N ASP A 343 -9.99 5.90 -18.71
CA ASP A 343 -10.31 6.98 -17.79
C ASP A 343 -9.92 8.36 -18.35
N THR A 344 -10.60 9.41 -17.87
CA THR A 344 -10.39 10.83 -18.23
C THR A 344 -10.34 11.09 -19.74
N THR A 345 -9.14 11.30 -20.30
CA THR A 345 -8.89 11.59 -21.71
C THR A 345 -8.53 10.35 -22.53
N SER A 346 -8.33 9.18 -21.89
CA SER A 346 -8.01 7.85 -22.46
C SER A 346 -6.75 7.72 -23.33
N ILE A 347 -6.41 8.72 -24.16
CA ILE A 347 -5.30 8.66 -25.13
C ILE A 347 -3.94 8.48 -24.43
N PRO A 348 -3.56 9.29 -23.41
CA PRO A 348 -2.25 9.13 -22.77
C PRO A 348 -2.06 7.74 -22.16
N TRP A 349 -3.11 7.19 -21.55
CA TRP A 349 -3.08 5.89 -20.87
C TRP A 349 -2.98 4.73 -21.87
N ILE A 350 -3.60 4.85 -23.05
CA ILE A 350 -3.41 3.90 -24.14
C ILE A 350 -1.97 3.93 -24.65
N ILE A 351 -1.40 5.12 -24.85
CA ILE A 351 -0.01 5.29 -25.28
C ILE A 351 0.91 4.61 -24.26
N GLU A 352 0.75 4.93 -22.98
CA GLU A 352 1.53 4.32 -21.89
C GLU A 352 1.39 2.79 -21.84
N ALA A 353 0.16 2.26 -21.94
CA ALA A 353 -0.05 0.82 -21.89
C ALA A 353 0.63 0.09 -23.06
N VAL A 354 0.53 0.67 -24.26
CA VAL A 354 1.14 0.15 -25.48
C VAL A 354 2.66 0.26 -25.43
N GLN A 355 3.20 1.39 -24.96
CA GLN A 355 4.64 1.58 -24.74
C GLN A 355 5.18 0.65 -23.64
N GLY A 356 4.38 0.36 -22.62
CA GLY A 356 4.64 -0.67 -21.61
C GLY A 356 4.55 -2.10 -22.16
N GLY A 357 4.21 -2.28 -23.44
CA GLY A 357 4.26 -3.59 -24.11
C GLY A 357 3.04 -4.46 -23.90
N ILE A 358 1.88 -3.91 -23.49
CA ILE A 358 0.67 -4.70 -23.18
C ILE A 358 0.27 -5.67 -24.31
N ILE A 359 0.44 -5.29 -25.58
CA ILE A 359 0.19 -6.17 -26.73
C ILE A 359 1.12 -7.39 -26.72
N HIS A 360 2.40 -7.20 -26.38
CA HIS A 360 3.35 -8.28 -26.27
C HIS A 360 2.99 -9.23 -25.13
N GLY A 361 2.57 -8.70 -23.98
CA GLY A 361 2.07 -9.51 -22.86
C GLY A 361 0.84 -10.34 -23.24
N ILE A 362 -0.14 -9.74 -23.91
CA ILE A 362 -1.34 -10.44 -24.41
C ILE A 362 -0.95 -11.54 -25.40
N LEU A 363 0.01 -11.27 -26.27
CA LEU A 363 0.46 -12.27 -27.22
C LEU A 363 1.06 -13.50 -26.53
N HIS A 364 1.89 -13.31 -25.50
CA HIS A 364 2.42 -14.43 -24.70
C HIS A 364 1.30 -15.16 -23.94
N LEU A 365 0.35 -14.44 -23.38
CA LEU A 365 -0.82 -15.01 -22.71
C LEU A 365 -1.63 -15.91 -23.64
N ILE A 366 -1.89 -15.48 -24.87
CA ILE A 366 -2.72 -16.24 -25.82
C ILE A 366 -1.97 -17.43 -26.41
N THR A 367 -0.68 -17.28 -26.72
CA THR A 367 0.11 -18.32 -27.40
C THR A 367 0.55 -19.47 -26.49
N TYR A 368 0.27 -19.38 -25.19
CA TYR A 368 0.56 -20.43 -24.22
C TYR A 368 -0.73 -21.12 -23.73
N THR A 369 -1.07 -22.23 -24.39
CA THR A 369 -2.34 -22.97 -24.28
C THR A 369 -2.78 -23.34 -22.84
N PRO A 370 -1.90 -23.79 -21.93
CA PRO A 370 -2.30 -24.06 -20.54
C PRO A 370 -2.95 -22.87 -19.82
N PHE A 371 -2.51 -21.64 -20.08
CA PHE A 371 -3.00 -20.45 -19.36
C PHE A 371 -4.28 -19.89 -19.96
N LEU A 372 -4.49 -20.06 -21.27
CA LEU A 372 -5.75 -19.72 -21.93
C LEU A 372 -6.95 -20.38 -21.25
N ARG A 373 -6.75 -21.64 -20.82
CA ARG A 373 -7.77 -22.43 -20.12
C ARG A 373 -8.07 -21.87 -18.73
N ARG A 374 -7.11 -21.19 -18.09
CA ARG A 374 -7.24 -20.57 -16.77
C ARG A 374 -7.90 -19.19 -16.80
N LEU A 375 -7.93 -18.51 -17.96
CA LEU A 375 -8.62 -17.23 -18.07
C LEU A 375 -10.13 -17.40 -17.82
N THR A 376 -10.67 -16.61 -16.89
CA THR A 376 -12.12 -16.56 -16.68
C THR A 376 -12.81 -15.93 -17.90
N PRO A 377 -14.11 -16.19 -18.14
CA PRO A 377 -14.86 -15.54 -19.23
C PRO A 377 -14.76 -14.01 -19.20
N PHE A 378 -14.75 -13.43 -18.00
CA PHE A 378 -14.55 -12.00 -17.80
C PHE A 378 -13.22 -11.50 -18.38
N TRP A 379 -12.10 -12.16 -18.04
CA TRP A 379 -10.78 -11.78 -18.55
C TRP A 379 -10.63 -12.03 -20.05
N ARG A 380 -11.19 -13.13 -20.57
CA ARG A 380 -11.21 -13.38 -22.02
C ARG A 380 -11.93 -12.26 -22.77
N SER A 381 -13.10 -11.86 -22.28
CA SER A 381 -13.85 -10.73 -22.85
C SER A 381 -13.07 -9.42 -22.75
N GLY A 382 -12.40 -9.16 -21.63
CA GLY A 382 -11.54 -7.99 -21.45
C GLY A 382 -10.39 -7.93 -22.47
N VAL A 383 -9.68 -9.04 -22.68
CA VAL A 383 -8.61 -9.13 -23.69
C VAL A 383 -9.15 -8.94 -25.10
N VAL A 384 -10.26 -9.61 -25.47
CA VAL A 384 -10.92 -9.42 -26.78
C VAL A 384 -11.31 -7.96 -26.97
N ARG A 385 -11.97 -7.34 -25.97
CA ARG A 385 -12.38 -5.93 -26.03
C ARG A 385 -11.18 -5.00 -26.25
N LEU A 386 -10.06 -5.26 -25.57
CA LEU A 386 -8.86 -4.44 -25.70
C LEU A 386 -8.28 -4.50 -27.13
N ILE A 387 -8.10 -5.70 -27.67
CA ILE A 387 -7.47 -5.89 -28.99
C ILE A 387 -8.42 -5.56 -30.16
N ASP A 388 -9.72 -5.78 -29.99
CA ASP A 388 -10.72 -5.66 -31.06
C ASP A 388 -11.36 -4.28 -31.16
N ILE A 389 -11.53 -3.62 -30.00
CA ILE A 389 -12.31 -2.39 -29.91
C ILE A 389 -11.44 -1.23 -29.44
N ILE A 390 -10.76 -1.38 -28.31
CA ILE A 390 -10.09 -0.24 -27.65
C ILE A 390 -8.88 0.19 -28.48
N ILE A 391 -7.86 -0.67 -28.63
CA ILE A 391 -6.60 -0.29 -29.30
C ILE A 391 -6.82 0.15 -30.76
N PRO A 392 -7.64 -0.53 -31.58
CA PRO A 392 -7.90 -0.09 -32.95
C PRO A 392 -8.44 1.34 -33.10
N ARG A 393 -9.16 1.87 -32.09
CA ARG A 393 -9.61 3.27 -32.10
C ARG A 393 -8.45 4.26 -32.07
N TYR A 394 -7.36 3.90 -31.40
CA TYR A 394 -6.19 4.77 -31.20
C TYR A 394 -5.05 4.54 -32.19
N LEU A 395 -5.15 3.60 -33.13
CA LEU A 395 -4.10 3.38 -34.16
C LEU A 395 -3.94 4.57 -35.14
N ALA A 396 -4.69 5.67 -34.97
CA ALA A 396 -4.51 6.90 -35.72
C ALA A 396 -3.36 7.75 -35.17
N TYR A 397 -2.96 7.49 -33.91
CA TYR A 397 -1.81 8.12 -33.27
C TYR A 397 -0.56 7.30 -33.56
N ARG A 398 0.49 7.96 -34.04
CA ARG A 398 1.75 7.30 -34.39
C ARG A 398 2.39 6.59 -33.19
N SER A 399 2.29 7.19 -32.02
CA SER A 399 2.74 6.66 -30.72
C SER A 399 2.07 5.35 -30.31
N VAL A 400 0.89 5.04 -30.87
CA VAL A 400 0.18 3.76 -30.69
C VAL A 400 0.42 2.84 -31.87
N LEU A 401 0.34 3.35 -33.10
CA LEU A 401 0.47 2.56 -34.32
C LEU A 401 1.82 1.85 -34.43
N ILE A 402 2.93 2.56 -34.19
CA ILE A 402 4.27 1.99 -34.37
C ILE A 402 4.52 0.83 -33.40
N PRO A 403 4.31 0.96 -32.08
CA PRO A 403 4.57 -0.16 -31.18
C PRO A 403 3.62 -1.34 -31.40
N VAL A 404 2.36 -1.09 -31.77
CA VAL A 404 1.40 -2.17 -32.12
C VAL A 404 1.87 -2.89 -33.39
N PHE A 405 2.28 -2.16 -34.43
CA PHE A 405 2.85 -2.74 -35.65
C PHE A 405 4.08 -3.58 -35.37
N GLU A 406 5.00 -3.10 -34.52
CA GLU A 406 6.16 -3.88 -34.11
C GLU A 406 5.78 -5.17 -33.39
N ALA A 407 4.79 -5.11 -32.49
CA ALA A 407 4.34 -6.27 -31.74
C ALA A 407 3.67 -7.31 -32.66
N VAL A 408 2.84 -6.86 -33.62
CA VAL A 408 2.21 -7.70 -34.64
C VAL A 408 3.27 -8.37 -35.53
N ARG A 409 4.32 -7.66 -35.93
CA ARG A 409 5.38 -8.19 -36.81
C ARG A 409 6.30 -9.21 -36.12
N LYS A 410 6.43 -9.14 -34.78
CA LYS A 410 7.30 -10.04 -33.99
C LYS A 410 6.71 -11.45 -33.78
N LEU A 411 5.56 -11.75 -34.38
CA LEU A 411 4.94 -13.07 -34.37
C LEU A 411 5.68 -14.04 -35.30
N ASP A 412 6.28 -15.08 -34.72
CA ASP A 412 6.74 -16.22 -35.50
C ASP A 412 5.55 -17.07 -35.99
N HIS A 413 5.80 -17.91 -37.00
CA HIS A 413 4.77 -18.75 -37.62
C HIS A 413 4.12 -19.70 -36.60
N GLN A 414 4.89 -20.23 -35.65
CA GLN A 414 4.39 -21.17 -34.65
C GLN A 414 3.37 -20.51 -33.70
N ARG A 415 3.65 -19.28 -33.26
CA ARG A 415 2.75 -18.48 -32.42
C ARG A 415 1.48 -18.10 -33.18
N LEU A 416 1.61 -17.78 -34.47
CA LEU A 416 0.45 -17.49 -35.32
C LEU A 416 -0.47 -18.71 -35.45
N GLU A 417 0.08 -19.91 -35.70
CA GLU A 417 -0.75 -21.13 -35.77
C GLU A 417 -1.46 -21.40 -34.44
N ARG A 418 -0.80 -21.23 -33.30
CA ARG A 418 -1.47 -21.35 -31.99
C ARG A 418 -2.57 -20.32 -31.79
N MET A 419 -2.37 -19.08 -32.23
CA MET A 419 -3.37 -18.00 -32.15
C MET A 419 -4.65 -18.37 -32.91
N LYS A 420 -4.52 -19.00 -34.09
CA LYS A 420 -5.65 -19.46 -34.92
C LYS A 420 -6.51 -20.51 -34.23
N GLU A 421 -5.93 -21.27 -33.30
CA GLU A 421 -6.67 -22.28 -32.52
C GLU A 421 -7.43 -21.68 -31.32
N THR A 422 -7.39 -20.35 -31.13
CA THR A 422 -7.97 -19.69 -29.96
C THR A 422 -9.19 -18.83 -30.29
N VAL A 423 -9.97 -18.53 -29.26
CA VAL A 423 -11.10 -17.57 -29.34
C VAL A 423 -10.68 -16.13 -29.66
N PHE A 424 -9.37 -15.86 -29.74
CA PHE A 424 -8.81 -14.54 -30.04
C PHE A 424 -8.43 -14.35 -31.50
N GLU A 425 -8.49 -15.40 -32.33
CA GLU A 425 -8.09 -15.37 -33.75
C GLU A 425 -8.73 -14.21 -34.51
N GLU A 426 -10.05 -14.10 -34.44
CA GLU A 426 -10.83 -13.13 -35.20
C GLU A 426 -10.45 -11.69 -34.84
N ALA A 427 -10.38 -11.42 -33.53
CA ALA A 427 -10.03 -10.13 -32.98
C ALA A 427 -8.57 -9.75 -33.31
N TRP A 428 -7.64 -10.70 -33.22
CA TRP A 428 -6.24 -10.50 -33.58
C TRP A 428 -6.05 -10.25 -35.08
N THR A 429 -6.79 -10.99 -35.92
CA THR A 429 -6.76 -10.82 -37.38
C THR A 429 -7.23 -9.42 -37.76
N ARG A 430 -8.33 -8.94 -37.17
CA ARG A 430 -8.81 -7.57 -37.38
C ARG A 430 -7.78 -6.53 -36.95
N LEU A 431 -7.22 -6.66 -35.75
CA LEU A 431 -6.17 -5.75 -35.27
C LEU A 431 -4.98 -5.71 -36.25
N THR A 432 -4.54 -6.87 -36.72
CA THR A 432 -3.44 -7.01 -37.68
C THR A 432 -3.77 -6.30 -39.00
N CYS A 433 -4.93 -6.57 -39.60
CA CYS A 433 -5.36 -5.93 -40.85
C CYS A 433 -5.43 -4.41 -40.73
N ILE A 434 -6.04 -3.88 -39.66
CA ILE A 434 -6.16 -2.43 -39.43
C ILE A 434 -4.77 -1.81 -39.24
N THR A 435 -3.91 -2.45 -38.47
CA THR A 435 -2.54 -1.98 -38.20
C THR A 435 -1.71 -1.92 -39.47
N LEU A 436 -1.72 -2.98 -40.29
CA LEU A 436 -0.99 -3.02 -41.56
C LEU A 436 -1.50 -1.95 -42.53
N GLY A 437 -2.82 -1.80 -42.70
CA GLY A 437 -3.39 -0.79 -43.59
C GLY A 437 -3.06 0.64 -43.16
N ARG A 438 -3.08 0.94 -41.84
CA ARG A 438 -2.69 2.26 -41.33
C ARG A 438 -1.18 2.53 -41.48
N MET A 439 -0.34 1.50 -41.31
CA MET A 439 1.10 1.64 -41.51
C MET A 439 1.45 1.88 -42.98
N GLU A 440 0.75 1.22 -43.91
CA GLU A 440 0.91 1.47 -45.35
C GLU A 440 0.57 2.91 -45.73
N ILE A 441 -0.52 3.46 -45.18
CA ILE A 441 -0.88 4.87 -45.35
C ILE A 441 0.23 5.78 -44.80
N LEU A 442 0.72 5.51 -43.58
CA LEU A 442 1.79 6.30 -42.95
C LEU A 442 3.06 6.33 -43.81
N LEU A 443 3.46 5.18 -44.36
CA LEU A 443 4.66 5.06 -45.21
C LEU A 443 4.48 5.68 -46.60
N SER A 444 3.24 5.76 -47.08
CA SER A 444 2.90 6.38 -48.37
C SER A 444 2.77 7.91 -48.29
N CYS A 445 2.60 8.46 -47.09
CA CYS A 445 2.57 9.91 -46.88
C CYS A 445 4.00 10.49 -46.95
N PRO A 446 4.25 11.52 -47.79
CA PRO A 446 5.52 12.22 -47.79
C PRO A 446 5.75 12.89 -46.43
N PRO A 447 7.00 12.98 -45.94
CA PRO A 447 7.30 13.63 -44.67
C PRO A 447 6.78 15.07 -44.70
N LEU A 448 5.99 15.44 -43.69
CA LEU A 448 5.54 16.81 -43.54
C LEU A 448 6.78 17.71 -43.47
N PRO A 449 6.83 18.84 -44.20
CA PRO A 449 7.91 19.80 -44.06
C PRO A 449 7.99 20.22 -42.59
N PRO A 450 9.21 20.40 -42.02
CA PRO A 450 9.38 20.75 -40.62
C PRO A 450 8.58 22.02 -40.31
N SER A 451 7.49 21.88 -39.55
CA SER A 451 6.64 23.01 -39.21
C SER A 451 7.29 23.82 -38.09
N GLU A 452 7.78 25.02 -38.39
CA GLU A 452 8.31 26.00 -37.41
C GLU A 452 7.25 26.55 -36.42
N LYS A 453 6.08 25.93 -36.26
CA LYS A 453 4.97 26.52 -35.49
C LYS A 453 4.61 25.71 -34.26
N LYS A 454 4.76 26.35 -33.09
CA LYS A 454 4.16 25.98 -31.80
C LYS A 454 2.70 25.55 -32.02
N CYS A 455 2.38 24.29 -31.74
CA CYS A 455 0.99 23.83 -31.65
C CYS A 455 0.30 24.60 -30.53
N THR A 456 -0.59 25.52 -30.90
CA THR A 456 -1.60 26.09 -29.98
C THR A 456 -2.80 25.14 -29.98
N ASN A 457 -3.23 24.73 -28.79
CA ASN A 457 -4.21 23.67 -28.47
C ASN A 457 -5.67 23.90 -28.91
N ASP A 458 -5.93 24.51 -30.08
CA ASP A 458 -7.30 24.72 -30.54
C ASP A 458 -7.80 23.54 -31.39
N MET A 459 -8.89 22.92 -30.93
CA MET A 459 -9.51 21.70 -31.44
C MET A 459 -9.89 21.78 -32.93
N VAL A 460 -9.40 20.82 -33.72
CA VAL A 460 -9.80 20.60 -35.12
C VAL A 460 -10.88 19.51 -35.20
N GLY A 461 -11.96 19.80 -35.92
CA GLY A 461 -13.11 18.91 -36.13
C GLY A 461 -12.84 17.70 -37.06
N PRO A 462 -13.81 16.77 -37.17
CA PRO A 462 -13.58 15.45 -37.73
C PRO A 462 -13.86 15.42 -39.23
N GLN A 463 -12.86 15.66 -40.07
CA GLN A 463 -12.83 15.22 -41.47
C GLN A 463 -11.39 15.30 -41.99
N LEU A 464 -10.83 14.14 -42.39
CA LEU A 464 -9.42 13.82 -42.62
C LEU A 464 -8.60 13.61 -41.34
N LEU A 465 -8.60 12.37 -40.84
CA LEU A 465 -7.62 11.86 -39.88
C LEU A 465 -6.25 11.76 -40.57
N LEU A 466 -5.56 12.91 -40.66
CA LEU A 466 -4.10 12.92 -40.72
C LEU A 466 -3.59 12.15 -39.49
N ILE A 467 -2.62 11.26 -39.69
CA ILE A 467 -1.94 10.60 -38.58
C ILE A 467 -1.35 11.70 -37.70
N ILE A 468 -1.84 11.79 -36.47
CA ILE A 468 -1.51 12.88 -35.56
C ILE A 468 -0.16 12.52 -34.94
N ASP A 469 0.87 13.33 -35.20
CA ASP A 469 2.09 13.35 -34.39
C ASP A 469 1.73 14.03 -33.06
N VAL A 470 1.62 13.22 -32.01
CA VAL A 470 1.52 13.66 -30.61
C VAL A 470 2.80 13.30 -29.89
#